data_AF-A0A9D6HP59-F1
#
_entry.id   AF-A0A9D6HP59-F1
#
_cell.length_a   1.000
_cell.length_b   1.000
_cell.length_c   1.000
_cell.angle_alpha   90.00
_cell.angle_beta   90.00
_cell.angle_gamma   90.00
#
_symmetry.space_group_name_H-M   'P 1'
#
loop_
_entity.id
_entity.type
_entity.pdbx_description
1 polymer ?
#
loop_
_entity_poly.entity_id
_entity_poly.type
_entity_poly.pdbx_seq_one_letter_code
_entity_poly.pdbx_strand_id
1 'polypeptide(L)' 'MPAYKAAAIAATPLGRLVTEAEIGRMVALLCSPAFDFVTGRAIVLDGGRSLPAFPRLNLAAGAEP' A
#
# COMPACT_ATOMS: atom_id res chain seq x y z
N MET A 1 -17.70 -9.31 7.67
CA MET A 1 -18.02 -8.32 6.62
C MET A 1 -17.24 -8.62 5.32
N PRO A 2 -17.66 -9.59 4.51
CA PRO A 2 -16.93 -9.99 3.30
C PRO A 2 -16.80 -8.88 2.25
N ALA A 3 -17.86 -8.09 2.05
CA ALA A 3 -17.88 -6.96 1.12
C ALA A 3 -16.82 -5.89 1.44
N TYR A 4 -16.58 -5.64 2.74
CA TYR A 4 -15.56 -4.68 3.18
C TYR A 4 -14.15 -5.13 2.79
N LYS A 5 -13.82 -6.42 3.00
CA LYS A 5 -12.51 -6.98 2.66
C LYS A 5 -12.25 -6.88 1.16
N ALA A 6 -13.23 -7.23 0.33
CA ALA A 6 -13.12 -7.14 -1.12
C ALA A 6 -12.91 -5.69 -1.59
N ALA A 7 -13.68 -4.74 -1.04
CA ALA A 7 -13.53 -3.32 -1.35
C ALA A 7 -12.16 -2.77 -0.93
N ALA A 8 -11.66 -3.17 0.25
CA ALA A 8 -10.35 -2.78 0.73
C ALA A 8 -9.24 -3.29 -0.20
N ILE A 9 -9.32 -4.56 -0.61
CA ILE A 9 -8.36 -5.16 -1.55
C ILE A 9 -8.39 -4.45 -2.91
N ALA A 10 -9.57 -4.25 -3.49
CA ALA A 10 -9.73 -3.63 -4.80
C ALA A 10 -9.16 -2.20 -4.85
N ALA A 11 -9.15 -1.53 -3.71
CA ALA A 11 -8.73 -0.16 -3.59
C ALA A 11 -7.29 0.00 -3.06
N THR A 12 -6.59 -1.11 -2.76
CA THR A 12 -5.15 -1.16 -2.49
C THR A 12 -4.41 -1.50 -3.79
N PRO A 13 -3.49 -0.65 -4.29
CA PRO A 13 -2.74 -0.90 -5.53
C PRO A 13 -2.00 -2.24 -5.59
N LEU A 14 -1.44 -2.72 -4.47
CA LEU A 14 -0.82 -4.05 -4.41
C LEU A 14 -1.81 -5.22 -4.50
N GLY A 15 -3.12 -4.96 -4.58
CA GLY A 15 -4.15 -5.98 -4.78
C GLY A 15 -4.32 -6.96 -3.62
N ARG A 16 -3.81 -6.61 -2.43
CA ARG A 16 -3.95 -7.41 -1.22
C ARG A 16 -3.80 -6.55 0.03
N LEU A 17 -4.24 -7.11 1.16
CA LEU A 17 -3.99 -6.51 2.47
C LEU A 17 -2.59 -6.90 2.97
N VAL A 18 -2.04 -6.03 3.81
CA VAL A 18 -0.84 -6.33 4.58
C VAL A 18 -1.12 -7.45 5.58
N THR A 19 -0.11 -8.26 5.87
CA THR A 19 -0.17 -9.34 6.88
C THR A 19 0.51 -8.91 8.18
N GLU A 20 0.14 -9.54 9.29
CA GLU A 20 0.76 -9.29 10.60
C GLU A 20 2.27 -9.55 10.57
N ALA A 21 2.70 -10.59 9.85
CA ALA A 21 4.12 -10.93 9.71
C ALA A 21 4.91 -9.86 8.94
N GLU A 22 4.31 -9.19 7.97
CA GLU A 22 4.94 -8.07 7.25
C GLU A 22 5.11 -6.85 8.13
N ILE A 23 4.10 -6.53 8.95
CA ILE A 23 4.19 -5.46 9.94
C ILE A 23 5.31 -5.77 10.95
N GLY A 24 5.34 -7.00 11.48
CA GLY A 24 6.37 -7.43 12.43
C GLY A 24 7.80 -7.33 11.87
N ARG A 25 8.01 -7.73 10.61
CA ARG A 25 9.32 -7.57 9.96
C ARG A 25 9.73 -6.11 9.82
N MET A 26 8.79 -5.23 9.47
CA MET A 26 9.09 -3.80 9.37
C MET A 26 9.48 -3.20 10.73
N VAL A 27 8.76 -3.55 11.80
CA VAL A 27 9.09 -3.12 13.16
C VAL A 27 10.48 -3.61 13.57
N ALA A 28 10.80 -4.88 13.32
CA ALA A 28 12.12 -5.43 13.63
C ALA A 28 13.25 -4.70 12.89
N LEU A 29 13.04 -4.31 11.63
CA LEU A 29 14.00 -3.51 10.86
C LEU A 29 14.18 -2.11 11.45
N LEU A 30 13.09 -1.46 11.88
CA LEU A 30 13.16 -0.13 12.51
C LEU A 30 13.88 -0.15 13.86
N CYS A 31 13.84 -1.27 14.59
CA CYS A 31 14.60 -1.45 15.82
C CYS A 31 16.06 -1.87 15.59
N SER A 32 16.49 -2.04 14.33
CA SER A 32 17.87 -2.41 14.01
C SER A 32 18.81 -1.20 14.01
N PRO A 33 20.14 -1.41 14.09
CA PRO A 33 21.12 -0.33 13.99
C PRO A 33 21.04 0.49 12.70
N ALA A 34 20.43 -0.03 11.63
CA ALA A 34 20.27 0.72 10.38
C ALA A 34 19.36 1.95 10.50
N PHE A 35 18.60 2.07 11.59
CA PHE A 35 17.66 3.16 11.86
C PHE A 35 18.00 3.91 13.17
N ASP A 36 19.21 3.79 13.69
CA ASP A 36 19.62 4.31 15.01
C ASP A 36 19.50 5.84 15.19
N PHE A 37 19.47 6.60 14.09
CA PHE A 37 19.28 8.05 14.07
C PHE A 37 17.90 8.50 13.57
N VAL A 38 16.99 7.56 13.29
CA VAL A 38 15.64 7.86 12.78
C VAL A 38 14.66 7.98 13.94
N THR A 39 14.05 9.15 14.10
CA THR A 39 13.01 9.40 15.10
C THR A 39 11.94 10.37 14.59
N GLY A 40 10.79 10.40 15.25
CA GLY A 40 9.69 11.33 14.94
C GLY A 40 8.98 11.11 13.61
N ARG A 41 9.16 9.95 12.96
CA ARG A 41 8.60 9.66 11.63
C ARG A 41 7.54 8.56 11.66
N ALA A 42 6.43 8.80 10.96
CA ALA A 42 5.46 7.77 10.60
C ALA A 42 5.80 7.14 9.24
N ILE A 43 5.76 5.80 9.16
CA ILE A 43 5.98 5.05 7.93
C ILE A 43 4.67 4.37 7.52
N VAL A 44 4.21 4.64 6.30
CA VAL A 44 2.96 4.10 5.76
C VAL A 44 3.22 2.76 5.09
N LEU A 45 2.56 1.71 5.57
CA LEU A 45 2.67 0.33 5.06
C LEU A 45 1.30 -0.21 4.65
N ASP A 46 0.71 0.40 3.62
CA ASP A 46 -0.70 0.21 3.24
C ASP A 46 -0.91 -0.36 1.82
N GLY A 47 0.19 -0.79 1.17
CA GLY A 47 0.17 -1.27 -0.20
C GLY A 47 -0.22 -0.21 -1.24
N GLY A 48 -0.02 1.08 -0.92
CA GLY A 48 -0.31 2.21 -1.79
C GLY A 48 -1.73 2.77 -1.62
N ARG A 49 -2.46 2.36 -0.59
CA ARG A 49 -3.86 2.75 -0.37
C ARG A 49 -4.04 4.27 -0.26
N SER A 50 -3.08 4.96 0.35
CA SER A 50 -3.04 6.41 0.53
C SER A 50 -2.40 7.17 -0.64
N LEU A 51 -1.87 6.48 -1.66
CA LEU A 51 -1.29 7.17 -2.81
C LEU A 51 -2.39 7.86 -3.65
N PRO A 52 -2.11 9.03 -4.26
CA PRO A 52 -3.03 9.65 -5.20
C PRO A 52 -3.31 8.70 -6.37
N ALA A 53 -4.57 8.35 -6.57
CA ALA A 53 -4.99 7.68 -7.79
C ALA A 53 -5.11 8.73 -8.89
N PHE A 54 -4.12 8.80 -9.79
CA PHE A 54 -4.37 9.45 -11.07
C PHE A 54 -5.44 8.64 -11.81
N PRO A 55 -6.45 9.27 -12.43
CA PRO A 55 -7.40 8.54 -13.24
C PRO A 55 -6.63 7.72 -14.25
N ARG A 56 -6.89 6.40 -14.28
CA ARG A 56 -6.43 5.56 -15.38
C ARG A 56 -7.21 5.99 -16.61
N LEU A 57 -6.72 7.04 -17.25
CA LEU A 57 -7.18 7.48 -18.56
C LEU A 57 -6.82 6.34 -19.52
N ASN A 58 -7.83 5.58 -19.94
CA ASN A 58 -7.65 4.65 -21.03
C ASN A 58 -7.58 5.47 -22.32
N LEU A 59 -6.39 6.02 -22.62
CA LEU A 59 -6.16 6.83 -23.82
C LEU A 59 -6.33 6.02 -25.11
N ALA A 60 -6.41 4.70 -25.02
CA ALA A 60 -6.72 3.80 -26.13
C ALA A 60 -8.24 3.57 -26.33
N ALA A 61 -9.11 4.07 -25.45
CA ALA A 61 -10.56 3.86 -25.51
C ALA A 61 -11.28 4.59 -26.66
N GLY A 62 -10.54 5.21 -27.60
CA GLY A 62 -11.08 5.89 -28.77
C GLY A 62 -10.38 5.54 -30.07
N ALA A 63 -9.48 4.54 -30.08
CA ALA A 63 -8.93 4.00 -31.32
C ALA A 63 -9.87 2.89 -31.82
N GLU A 64 -10.97 3.30 -32.46
CA GLU A 64 -11.65 2.43 -33.43
C GLU A 64 -10.68 2.16 -34.61
N PRO A 65 -10.78 1.00 -35.30
CA PRO A 65 -9.91 0.66 -36.42
C PRO A 65 -9.96 1.66 -37.58
#